data_AF-B4PKX3-F1
#
_entry.id   AF-B4PKX3-F1
#
_cell.length_a   1.000
_cell.length_b   1.000
_cell.length_c   1.000
_cell.angle_alpha   90.00
_cell.angle_beta   90.00
_cell.angle_gamma   90.00
#
_symmetry.space_group_name_H-M   'P 1'
#
loop_
_entity.id
_entity.type
_entity.pdbx_description
1 polymer ?
#
loop_
_entity_poly.entity_id
_entity_poly.type
_entity_poly.pdbx_seq_one_letter_code
_entity_poly.pdbx_strand_id
1 'polypeptide(L)'
;MNSTLAILLFSALVVVQARNIRWSAEDNASQEPSPSPSHSHPHSVNWPCDVGHFPEAYILMHKVDKRLERVDNESIKERIGNYAVSQLRQCILDGQMDVHCVRRSIGFTMSFIHHQMSQANGV
;
A
#
# COMPACT_ATOMS: atom_id res chain seq x y z
N MET A 1 41.71 -16.53 29.26
CA MET A 1 40.31 -16.06 29.30
C MET A 1 40.08 -14.91 28.32
N ASN A 2 40.28 -15.11 27.00
CA ASN A 2 39.99 -14.11 25.96
C ASN A 2 39.23 -14.70 24.75
N SER A 3 38.85 -15.99 24.81
CA SER A 3 38.40 -16.76 23.64
C SER A 3 36.91 -17.11 23.65
N THR A 4 36.11 -16.40 24.44
CA THR A 4 34.64 -16.54 24.47
C THR A 4 33.92 -15.31 23.93
N LEU A 5 34.60 -14.16 23.82
CA LEU A 5 34.01 -12.90 23.37
C LEU A 5 33.86 -12.84 21.84
N ALA A 6 34.70 -13.54 21.09
CA ALA A 6 34.62 -13.61 19.63
C ALA A 6 33.41 -14.40 19.11
N ILE A 7 32.88 -15.35 19.88
CA ILE A 7 31.79 -16.25 19.45
C ILE A 7 30.43 -15.57 19.56
N LEU A 8 30.26 -14.60 20.46
CA LEU A 8 28.99 -13.86 20.62
C LEU A 8 28.78 -12.76 19.56
N LEU A 9 29.82 -12.34 18.84
CA LEU A 9 29.73 -11.29 17.82
C LEU A 9 29.27 -11.80 16.44
N PHE A 10 29.38 -13.11 16.16
CA PHE A 10 28.99 -13.68 14.86
C PHE A 10 27.53 -14.16 14.77
N SER A 11 26.82 -14.30 15.90
CA SER A 11 25.45 -14.83 15.94
C SER A 11 24.38 -13.84 15.46
N ALA A 12 24.73 -12.57 15.23
CA ALA A 12 23.78 -11.54 14.80
C ALA A 12 23.70 -11.35 13.27
N LEU A 13 24.55 -12.00 12.48
CA LEU A 13 24.68 -11.72 11.03
C LEU A 13 23.98 -12.71 10.08
N VAL A 14 23.17 -13.66 10.58
CA VAL A 14 22.59 -14.73 9.73
C VAL A 14 21.08 -14.60 9.47
N VAL A 15 20.40 -13.58 9.98
CA VAL A 15 18.92 -13.45 9.80
C VAL A 15 18.51 -12.68 8.52
N VAL A 16 19.42 -12.45 7.55
CA VAL A 16 19.12 -11.60 6.37
C VAL A 16 19.03 -12.36 5.02
N GLN A 17 19.11 -13.70 4.99
CA GLN A 17 19.18 -14.45 3.72
C GLN A 17 17.95 -15.31 3.35
N ALA A 18 16.74 -14.95 3.82
CA ALA A 18 15.52 -15.69 3.46
C ALA A 18 14.51 -14.91 2.59
N ARG A 19 14.94 -13.90 1.83
CA ARG A 19 14.00 -13.08 1.02
C ARG A 19 14.29 -12.91 -0.46
N ASN A 20 15.12 -13.78 -1.03
CA ASN A 20 15.25 -13.87 -2.49
C ASN A 20 14.81 -15.26 -2.97
N ILE A 21 13.51 -15.56 -2.83
CA ILE A 21 12.89 -16.54 -3.73
C ILE A 21 12.86 -15.87 -5.10
N ARG A 22 13.93 -16.16 -5.82
CA ARG A 22 14.15 -16.03 -7.26
C ARG A 22 12.99 -16.72 -7.99
N TRP A 23 11.92 -15.98 -8.30
CA TRP A 23 10.98 -16.42 -9.31
C TRP A 23 11.54 -16.00 -10.66
N SER A 24 12.03 -17.01 -11.38
CA SER A 24 12.69 -16.93 -12.67
C SER A 24 11.75 -16.36 -13.73
N ALA A 25 12.34 -15.54 -14.60
CA ALA A 25 11.77 -15.10 -15.86
C ALA A 25 11.40 -16.29 -16.75
N GLU A 26 10.30 -16.14 -17.47
CA GLU A 26 10.10 -16.75 -18.78
C GLU A 26 9.77 -15.61 -19.75
N ASP A 27 10.67 -15.44 -20.71
CA ASP A 27 10.65 -14.47 -21.80
C ASP A 27 9.69 -14.85 -22.94
N ASN A 28 9.35 -13.83 -23.74
CA ASN A 28 8.85 -13.84 -25.11
C ASN A 28 7.32 -13.84 -25.33
N ALA A 29 6.77 -12.75 -25.88
CA ALA A 29 6.85 -12.50 -27.32
C ALA A 29 6.13 -11.18 -27.74
N SER A 30 6.76 -10.50 -28.69
CA SER A 30 6.18 -9.58 -29.68
C SER A 30 5.90 -8.13 -29.28
N GLN A 31 6.88 -7.31 -29.61
CA GLN A 31 6.79 -5.89 -29.90
C GLN A 31 5.90 -5.65 -31.13
N GLU A 32 4.81 -4.91 -30.93
CA GLU A 32 4.01 -4.26 -31.99
C GLU A 32 3.95 -2.76 -31.67
N PRO A 33 4.12 -1.86 -32.65
CA PRO A 33 4.11 -0.43 -32.42
C PRO A 33 2.68 0.11 -32.26
N SER A 34 2.49 0.89 -31.19
CA SER A 34 1.35 1.70 -30.76
C SER A 34 0.17 1.90 -31.72
N PRO A 35 -1.03 1.99 -31.13
CA PRO A 35 -1.74 3.26 -31.15
C PRO A 35 -1.82 3.77 -29.71
N SER A 36 -1.33 4.99 -29.48
CA SER A 36 -1.46 5.67 -28.17
C SER A 36 -2.93 5.60 -27.73
N PRO A 37 -3.28 4.84 -26.68
CA PRO A 37 -4.61 4.95 -26.13
C PRO A 37 -4.61 6.32 -25.48
N SER A 38 -5.50 7.21 -25.92
CA SER A 38 -5.96 8.28 -25.06
C SER A 38 -6.58 7.61 -23.84
N HIS A 39 -5.76 7.26 -22.85
CA HIS A 39 -6.18 6.71 -21.60
C HIS A 39 -7.00 7.80 -20.93
N SER A 40 -8.32 7.77 -21.13
CA SER A 40 -9.25 8.35 -20.19
C SER A 40 -8.90 7.72 -18.84
N HIS A 41 -8.11 8.42 -18.03
CA HIS A 41 -7.72 7.93 -16.72
C HIS A 41 -9.01 7.58 -15.97
N PRO A 42 -9.14 6.36 -15.40
CA PRO A 42 -10.35 6.00 -14.71
C PRO A 42 -10.49 6.92 -13.50
N HIS A 43 -11.40 7.89 -13.59
CA HIS A 43 -11.76 8.71 -12.46
C HIS A 43 -12.54 7.83 -11.49
N SER A 44 -11.97 7.62 -10.31
CA SER A 44 -12.73 7.02 -9.23
C SER A 44 -13.86 7.96 -8.81
N VAL A 45 -15.11 7.49 -8.86
CA VAL A 45 -16.29 8.30 -8.49
C VAL A 45 -16.26 8.68 -7.00
N ASN A 46 -15.68 7.82 -6.17
CA ASN A 46 -15.72 7.95 -4.70
C ASN A 46 -14.43 8.54 -4.11
N TRP A 47 -13.42 8.80 -4.93
CA TRP A 47 -12.12 9.26 -4.45
C TRP A 47 -11.71 10.58 -5.12
N PRO A 48 -11.02 11.47 -4.39
CA PRO A 48 -10.54 12.73 -4.94
C PRO A 48 -9.66 12.54 -6.19
N CYS A 49 -9.84 13.39 -7.19
CA CYS A 49 -9.10 13.29 -8.46
C CYS A 49 -7.59 13.34 -8.28
N ASP A 50 -7.09 14.08 -7.28
CA ASP A 50 -5.65 14.24 -7.00
C ASP A 50 -4.96 12.96 -6.47
N VAL A 51 -5.73 11.92 -6.12
CA VAL A 51 -5.19 10.59 -5.78
C VAL A 51 -5.78 9.48 -6.65
N GLY A 52 -7.03 9.65 -7.10
CA GLY A 52 -7.81 8.61 -7.78
C GLY A 52 -7.44 8.37 -9.23
N HIS A 53 -6.57 9.19 -9.84
CA HIS A 53 -6.09 8.96 -11.21
C HIS A 53 -4.82 8.08 -11.26
N PHE A 54 -4.15 7.85 -10.12
CA PHE A 54 -2.93 7.05 -10.06
C PHE A 54 -3.28 5.56 -10.00
N PRO A 55 -2.84 4.73 -10.97
CA PRO A 55 -3.07 3.29 -10.92
C PRO A 55 -2.52 2.63 -9.64
N GLU A 56 -1.43 3.15 -9.09
CA GLU A 56 -0.80 2.67 -7.87
C GLU A 56 -1.73 2.79 -6.66
N ALA A 57 -2.58 3.82 -6.62
CA ALA A 57 -3.51 4.06 -5.52
C ALA A 57 -4.59 2.97 -5.40
N TYR A 58 -4.93 2.30 -6.51
CA TYR A 58 -6.11 1.45 -6.61
C TYR A 58 -6.11 0.29 -5.62
N ILE A 59 -4.93 -0.25 -5.30
CA ILE A 59 -4.82 -1.34 -4.33
C ILE A 59 -5.26 -0.91 -2.92
N LEU A 60 -4.93 0.32 -2.51
CA LEU A 60 -5.35 0.85 -1.23
C LEU A 60 -6.82 1.27 -1.27
N MET A 61 -7.22 1.99 -2.32
CA MET A 61 -8.60 2.45 -2.52
C MET A 61 -9.58 1.28 -2.47
N HIS A 62 -9.34 0.24 -3.27
CA HIS A 62 -10.18 -0.95 -3.32
C HIS A 62 -10.29 -1.64 -1.94
N LYS A 63 -9.19 -1.73 -1.20
CA LYS A 63 -9.20 -2.32 0.15
C LYS A 63 -10.03 -1.48 1.11
N VAL A 64 -9.91 -0.15 1.05
CA VAL A 64 -10.67 0.77 1.90
C VAL A 64 -12.15 0.68 1.55
N ASP A 65 -12.53 0.78 0.27
CA ASP A 65 -13.92 0.66 -0.19
C ASP A 65 -14.56 -0.62 0.35
N LYS A 66 -13.86 -1.75 0.23
CA LYS A 66 -14.34 -3.05 0.76
C LYS A 66 -14.51 -3.09 2.27
N ARG A 67 -13.79 -2.26 3.03
CA ARG A 67 -14.00 -2.13 4.49
C ARG A 67 -15.16 -1.21 4.80
N LEU A 68 -15.30 -0.12 4.05
CA LEU A 68 -16.37 0.86 4.22
C LEU A 68 -17.76 0.28 3.92
N GLU A 69 -17.86 -0.71 3.01
CA GLU A 69 -19.09 -1.48 2.75
C GLU A 69 -19.68 -2.14 4.02
N ARG A 70 -18.87 -2.35 5.07
CA ARG A 70 -19.27 -3.02 6.33
C ARG A 70 -19.41 -2.07 7.52
N VAL A 71 -19.25 -0.77 7.30
CA VAL A 71 -19.39 0.24 8.34
C VAL A 71 -20.73 0.92 8.12
N ASP A 72 -21.57 1.01 9.15
CA ASP A 72 -22.87 1.70 9.01
C ASP A 72 -22.78 3.19 9.37
N ASN A 73 -21.79 3.55 10.20
CA ASN A 73 -21.61 4.91 10.68
C ASN A 73 -20.89 5.78 9.63
N GLU A 74 -21.62 6.71 9.02
CA GLU A 74 -21.10 7.64 7.99
C GLU A 74 -19.94 8.51 8.49
N SER A 75 -19.96 8.96 9.76
CA SER A 75 -18.85 9.74 10.32
C SER A 75 -17.56 8.91 10.40
N ILE A 76 -17.68 7.62 10.73
CA ILE A 76 -16.52 6.71 10.72
C ILE A 76 -16.03 6.48 9.29
N LYS A 77 -16.95 6.30 8.33
CA LYS A 77 -16.57 6.16 6.90
C LYS A 77 -15.79 7.38 6.43
N GLU A 78 -16.27 8.57 6.72
CA GLU A 78 -15.63 9.83 6.35
C GLU A 78 -14.22 9.93 6.95
N ARG A 79 -14.07 9.65 8.26
CA ARG A 79 -12.76 9.65 8.93
C ARG A 79 -11.79 8.66 8.30
N ILE A 80 -12.25 7.45 7.97
CA ILE A 80 -11.43 6.43 7.29
C ILE A 80 -11.03 6.90 5.89
N GLY A 81 -11.98 7.41 5.11
CA GLY A 81 -11.72 7.93 3.75
C GLY A 81 -10.70 9.06 3.76
N ASN A 82 -10.88 10.05 4.64
CA ASN A 82 -9.96 11.17 4.80
C ASN A 82 -8.55 10.71 5.21
N TYR A 83 -8.47 9.74 6.13
CA TYR A 83 -7.17 9.16 6.51
C TYR A 83 -6.49 8.47 5.33
N ALA A 84 -7.22 7.64 4.57
CA ALA A 84 -6.68 6.94 3.41
C ALA A 84 -6.21 7.91 2.30
N VAL A 85 -6.99 8.95 2.01
CA VAL A 85 -6.59 10.02 1.07
C VAL A 85 -5.31 10.71 1.55
N SER A 86 -5.20 11.03 2.83
CA SER A 86 -3.98 11.64 3.40
C SER A 86 -2.76 10.74 3.22
N GLN A 87 -2.91 9.43 3.45
CA GLN A 87 -1.84 8.46 3.23
C GLN A 87 -1.43 8.36 1.75
N LEU A 88 -2.38 8.44 0.81
CA LEU A 88 -2.09 8.45 -0.63
C LEU A 88 -1.36 9.73 -1.05
N ARG A 89 -1.80 10.89 -0.56
CA ARG A 89 -1.14 12.18 -0.86
C ARG A 89 0.32 12.21 -0.40
N GLN A 90 0.63 11.60 0.74
CA GLN A 90 2.01 11.48 1.24
C GLN A 90 2.91 10.63 0.32
N CYS A 91 2.31 9.80 -0.53
CA CYS A 91 3.04 8.97 -1.49
C CYS A 91 3.25 9.64 -2.85
N ILE A 92 2.78 10.88 -3.03
CA ILE A 92 2.99 11.64 -4.27
C ILE A 92 4.30 12.43 -4.14
N LEU A 93 5.24 12.15 -5.03
CA LEU A 93 6.51 12.88 -5.18
C LEU A 93 6.70 13.24 -6.64
N ASP A 94 6.97 14.51 -6.94
CA ASP A 94 7.18 15.02 -8.30
C ASP A 94 6.06 14.65 -9.30
N GLY A 95 4.81 14.63 -8.82
CA GLY A 95 3.63 14.29 -9.62
C GLY A 95 3.49 12.80 -9.96
N GLN A 96 4.31 11.95 -9.37
CA GLN A 96 4.24 10.49 -9.48
C GLN A 96 3.90 9.88 -8.12
N MET A 97 3.17 8.76 -8.10
CA MET A 97 2.85 8.05 -6.88
C MET A 97 3.82 6.89 -6.65
N ASP A 98 4.51 6.88 -5.51
CA ASP A 98 5.44 5.80 -5.13
C ASP A 98 4.66 4.55 -4.70
N VAL A 99 4.74 3.49 -5.53
CA VAL A 99 4.10 2.20 -5.28
C VAL A 99 4.55 1.52 -3.98
N HIS A 100 5.81 1.68 -3.56
CA HIS A 100 6.31 1.14 -2.31
C HIS A 100 5.76 1.92 -1.11
N CYS A 101 5.62 3.24 -1.24
CA CYS A 101 4.92 4.05 -0.26
C CYS A 101 3.46 3.60 -0.12
N VAL A 102 2.72 3.46 -1.23
CA VAL A 102 1.31 3.00 -1.19
C VAL A 102 1.20 1.64 -0.52
N ARG A 103 2.07 0.69 -0.86
CA ARG A 103 2.10 -0.64 -0.23
C ARG A 103 2.33 -0.58 1.28
N ARG A 104 3.17 0.33 1.75
CA ARG A 104 3.39 0.57 3.19
C ARG A 104 2.14 1.17 3.84
N SER A 105 1.54 2.17 3.19
CA SER A 105 0.32 2.85 3.65
C SER A 105 -0.86 1.91 3.87
N ILE A 106 -0.95 0.78 3.14
CA ILE A 106 -1.95 -0.27 3.41
C ILE A 106 -1.92 -0.73 4.87
N GLY A 107 -0.73 -0.97 5.44
CA GLY A 107 -0.61 -1.41 6.82
C GLY A 107 -1.13 -0.36 7.80
N PHE A 108 -0.76 0.89 7.60
CA PHE A 108 -1.21 2.01 8.44
C PHE A 108 -2.72 2.22 8.35
N THR A 109 -3.27 2.25 7.14
CA THR A 109 -4.72 2.43 6.91
C THR A 109 -5.54 1.28 7.47
N MET A 110 -5.13 0.03 7.27
CA MET A 110 -5.88 -1.11 7.83
C MET A 110 -5.85 -1.11 9.36
N SER A 111 -4.72 -0.77 9.98
CA SER A 111 -4.61 -0.62 11.44
C SER A 111 -5.49 0.52 11.96
N PHE A 112 -5.53 1.67 11.27
CA PHE A 112 -6.41 2.77 11.61
C PHE A 112 -7.89 2.37 11.55
N ILE A 113 -8.30 1.69 10.47
CA ILE A 113 -9.67 1.18 10.32
C ILE A 113 -10.02 0.25 11.47
N HIS A 114 -9.14 -0.70 11.79
CA HIS A 114 -9.36 -1.63 12.91
C HIS A 114 -9.57 -0.89 14.23
N HIS A 115 -8.75 0.15 14.49
CA HIS A 115 -8.89 0.97 15.68
C HIS A 115 -10.21 1.75 15.73
N GLN A 116 -10.63 2.35 14.61
CA GLN A 116 -11.94 3.02 14.53
C GLN A 116 -13.09 2.06 14.80
N MET A 117 -13.01 0.84 14.27
CA MET A 117 -14.02 -0.20 14.50
C MET A 117 -14.04 -0.68 15.95
N SER A 118 -12.88 -0.85 16.61
CA SER A 118 -12.81 -1.23 18.02
C SER A 118 -13.46 -0.17 18.92
N GLN A 119 -13.10 1.10 18.69
CA GLN A 119 -13.67 2.22 19.45
C GLN A 119 -15.19 2.31 19.29
N ALA A 120 -15.70 2.12 18.07
CA ALA A 120 -17.13 2.17 17.80
C ALA A 120 -17.91 1.04 18.47
N ASN A 121 -17.27 -0.12 18.62
CA ASN A 121 -17.86 -1.31 19.25
C ASN A 121 -17.65 -1.37 20.78
N GLY A 122 -16.93 -0.40 21.36
CA GLY A 122 -16.67 -0.33 22.81
C GLY A 122 -15.75 -1.43 23.34
N VAL A 123 -14.87 -1.98 22.49
CA VAL A 123 -13.85 -2.99 22.86
C VAL A 123 -12.48 -2.33 23.04
#